data_AF-A0A8T4J9G6-F1
#
_entry.id   AF-A0A8T4J9G6-F1
#
_cell.length_a   1.000
_cell.length_b   1.000
_cell.length_c   1.000
_cell.angle_alpha   90.00
_cell.angle_beta   90.00
_cell.angle_gamma   90.00
#
_symmetry.space_group_name_H-M   'P 1'
#
loop_
_entity.id
_entity.type
_entity.pdbx_description
1 polymer ?
#
loop_
_entity_poly.entity_id
_entity_poly.type
_entity_poly.pdbx_seq_one_letter_code
_entity_poly.pdbx_strand_id
1 'polypeptide(L)'
;PNHHTYVHNPQTWADPLGLKPCKKATEDLNWNEKSRPTFGHTFSEHGAGTKNTQSLIDRARSTGNEQGQWLDNSKAVEFLKEHHDPHGGVREVPIPEGMGQVIKPDGEIVNPTHVRMVPKPDGTYKTAFPIVK
;
A
#
# COMPACT_ATOMS: atom_id res chain seq x y z
N PRO A 1 -19.41 35.23 -16.98
CA PRO A 1 -18.80 34.09 -17.71
C PRO A 1 -17.28 34.05 -17.46
N ASN A 2 -16.83 33.19 -16.53
CA ASN A 2 -15.40 33.03 -16.26
C ASN A 2 -14.80 32.01 -17.21
N HIS A 3 -13.95 32.50 -18.10
CA HIS A 3 -13.06 31.70 -18.93
C HIS A 3 -11.86 31.28 -18.08
N HIS A 4 -11.79 30.01 -17.71
CA HIS A 4 -10.55 29.39 -17.26
C HIS A 4 -10.16 28.32 -18.27
N THR A 5 -9.48 28.75 -19.33
CA THR A 5 -8.62 27.91 -20.16
C THR A 5 -7.52 27.33 -19.28
N TYR A 6 -7.53 26.00 -19.10
CA TYR A 6 -6.36 25.28 -18.59
C TYR A 6 -5.27 25.31 -19.66
N VAL A 7 -4.23 26.09 -19.42
CA VAL A 7 -2.98 26.04 -20.19
C VAL A 7 -2.25 24.76 -19.77
N HIS A 8 -1.98 23.85 -20.70
CA HIS A 8 -1.05 22.74 -20.47
C HIS A 8 0.31 23.32 -20.08
N ASN A 9 0.82 23.00 -18.89
CA ASN A 9 2.15 23.39 -18.42
C ASN A 9 3.22 22.57 -19.15
N PRO A 10 3.99 23.15 -20.11
CA PRO A 10 5.02 22.46 -20.84
C PRO A 10 6.40 22.92 -20.36
N GLN A 11 6.62 22.98 -19.03
CA GLN A 11 7.92 23.30 -18.45
C GLN A 11 8.34 22.25 -17.41
N THR A 12 9.23 21.38 -17.88
CA THR A 12 10.29 20.74 -17.10
C THR A 12 11.09 21.80 -16.35
N TRP A 13 10.80 21.99 -15.06
CA TRP A 13 11.69 22.71 -14.15
C TRP A 13 12.86 21.79 -13.81
N ALA A 14 13.97 21.92 -14.53
CA ALA A 14 15.24 21.41 -14.06
C ALA A 14 15.67 22.28 -12.87
N ASP A 15 15.76 21.71 -11.67
CA ASP A 15 16.27 22.37 -10.47
C ASP A 15 17.80 22.55 -10.61
N PRO A 16 18.31 23.80 -10.78
CA PRO A 16 19.72 24.06 -11.01
C PRO A 16 20.58 24.00 -9.73
N LEU A 17 19.99 23.72 -8.56
CA LEU A 17 20.71 23.66 -7.29
C LEU A 17 20.87 22.24 -6.72
N GLY A 18 20.23 21.22 -7.30
CA GLY A 18 20.36 19.83 -6.83
C GLY A 18 19.94 19.63 -5.37
N LEU A 19 19.04 20.45 -4.84
CA LEU A 19 18.71 20.52 -3.40
C LEU A 19 17.55 19.62 -2.97
N LYS A 20 17.16 18.65 -3.80
CA LYS A 20 16.57 17.40 -3.30
C LYS A 20 17.25 16.25 -4.00
N PRO A 21 18.21 15.54 -3.37
CA PRO A 21 18.45 14.18 -3.82
C PRO A 21 17.09 13.47 -3.75
N CYS A 22 16.57 13.01 -4.90
CA CYS A 22 15.67 11.88 -4.90
C CYS A 22 16.36 10.85 -4.01
N LYS A 23 15.81 10.63 -2.80
CA LYS A 23 16.44 9.75 -1.83
C LYS A 23 16.79 8.47 -2.58
N LYS A 24 18.08 8.13 -2.61
CA LYS A 24 18.53 6.90 -3.26
C LYS A 24 17.63 5.77 -2.75
N ALA A 25 17.11 4.96 -3.66
CA ALA A 25 16.06 3.97 -3.40
C ALA A 25 16.44 2.85 -2.39
N THR A 26 17.58 2.97 -1.70
CA THR A 26 18.27 1.85 -1.07
C THR A 26 19.05 2.20 0.22
N GLU A 27 19.08 3.45 0.69
CA GLU A 27 19.79 3.76 1.95
C GLU A 27 18.82 3.52 3.13
N ASP A 28 18.77 2.24 3.55
CA ASP A 28 18.12 1.63 4.70
C ASP A 28 16.63 1.97 4.95
N LEU A 29 15.75 1.25 4.25
CA LEU A 29 14.34 1.19 4.62
C LEU A 29 14.18 0.73 6.07
N ASN A 30 13.42 1.49 6.86
CA ASN A 30 13.05 1.08 8.21
C ASN A 30 11.96 0.00 8.15
N TRP A 31 12.36 -1.26 8.27
CA TRP A 31 11.46 -2.43 8.24
C TRP A 31 10.65 -2.64 9.53
N ASN A 32 10.59 -1.66 10.44
CA ASN A 32 9.66 -1.71 11.56
C ASN A 32 8.22 -1.54 11.06
N GLU A 33 7.31 -2.45 11.41
CA GLU A 33 5.88 -2.42 11.03
C GLU A 33 5.17 -1.09 11.36
N LYS A 34 5.67 -0.31 12.32
CA LYS A 34 5.13 1.00 12.70
C LYS A 34 5.64 2.14 11.81
N SER A 35 6.60 1.88 10.92
CA SER A 35 7.18 2.88 10.02
C SER A 35 6.21 3.25 8.90
N ARG A 36 5.36 4.25 9.17
CA ARG A 36 4.53 4.89 8.12
C ARG A 36 5.35 5.42 6.93
N PRO A 37 6.57 5.98 7.09
CA PRO A 37 7.39 6.38 5.95
C PRO A 37 7.72 5.21 5.00
N THR A 38 8.01 4.03 5.56
CA THR A 38 8.34 2.83 4.78
C THR A 38 7.09 2.16 4.19
N PHE A 39 6.04 2.02 5.00
CA PHE A 39 4.91 1.15 4.67
C PHE A 39 3.64 1.91 4.25
N GLY A 40 3.63 3.24 4.31
CA GLY A 40 2.45 4.03 3.97
C GLY A 40 1.22 3.59 4.79
N HIS A 41 0.16 3.19 4.09
CA HIS A 41 -1.12 2.77 4.68
C HIS A 41 -1.22 1.26 4.97
N THR A 42 -0.21 0.46 4.61
CA THR A 42 -0.21 -1.01 4.79
C THR A 42 -0.66 -1.41 6.19
N PHE A 43 0.02 -0.95 7.24
CA PHE A 43 -0.29 -1.41 8.61
C PHE A 43 -1.28 -0.51 9.35
N SER A 44 -1.34 0.78 9.00
CA SER A 44 -2.28 1.68 9.67
C SER A 44 -3.73 1.50 9.21
N GLU A 45 -3.95 0.96 8.02
CA GLU A 45 -5.30 0.69 7.50
C GLU A 45 -5.57 -0.79 7.31
N HIS A 46 -4.62 -1.51 6.71
CA HIS A 46 -4.78 -2.93 6.40
C HIS A 46 -4.06 -3.85 7.40
N GLY A 47 -3.51 -3.32 8.50
CA GLY A 47 -2.78 -4.13 9.48
C GLY A 47 -3.69 -4.97 10.37
N ALA A 48 -3.06 -5.84 11.16
CA ALA A 48 -3.72 -6.67 12.15
C ALA A 48 -4.41 -5.85 13.25
N GLY A 49 -5.41 -6.48 13.89
CA GLY A 49 -6.08 -5.95 15.07
C GLY A 49 -7.54 -5.56 14.84
N THR A 50 -8.32 -5.68 15.90
CA THR A 50 -9.79 -5.52 15.90
C THR A 50 -10.23 -4.13 15.43
N LYS A 51 -9.47 -3.08 15.76
CA LYS A 51 -9.73 -1.71 15.30
C LYS A 51 -9.71 -1.62 13.77
N ASN A 52 -8.70 -2.19 13.13
CA ASN A 52 -8.59 -2.19 11.67
C ASN A 52 -9.68 -3.08 11.08
N THR A 53 -9.93 -4.25 11.66
CA THR A 53 -11.02 -5.14 11.22
C THR A 53 -12.35 -4.41 11.16
N GLN A 54 -12.74 -3.71 12.24
CA GLN A 54 -14.00 -2.97 12.27
C GLN A 54 -14.01 -1.84 11.22
N SER A 55 -12.92 -1.07 11.12
CA SER A 55 -12.83 0.00 10.12
C SER A 55 -12.91 -0.52 8.68
N LEU A 56 -12.37 -1.70 8.40
CA LEU A 56 -12.40 -2.33 7.07
C LEU A 56 -13.77 -2.91 6.77
N ILE A 57 -14.47 -3.50 7.75
CA ILE A 57 -15.88 -3.91 7.61
C ILE A 57 -16.75 -2.71 7.24
N ASP A 58 -16.64 -1.60 7.99
CA ASP A 58 -17.44 -0.41 7.72
C ASP A 58 -17.12 0.22 6.35
N ARG A 59 -15.84 0.18 5.94
CA ARG A 59 -15.41 0.63 4.62
C ARG A 59 -15.89 -0.28 3.50
N ALA A 60 -15.84 -1.60 3.68
CA ALA A 60 -16.34 -2.56 2.70
C ALA A 60 -17.83 -2.34 2.44
N ARG A 61 -18.62 -2.21 3.51
CA ARG A 61 -20.05 -1.92 3.45
C ARG A 61 -20.37 -0.58 2.80
N SER A 62 -19.66 0.48 3.17
CA SER A 62 -19.96 1.85 2.69
C SER A 62 -19.50 2.11 1.26
N THR A 63 -18.40 1.50 0.83
CA THR A 63 -17.83 1.73 -0.51
C THR A 63 -18.28 0.71 -1.55
N GLY A 64 -18.82 -0.44 -1.12
CA GLY A 64 -19.12 -1.56 -2.01
C GLY A 64 -17.87 -2.27 -2.54
N ASN A 65 -16.67 -1.95 -2.02
CA ASN A 65 -15.41 -2.54 -2.45
C ASN A 65 -14.82 -3.42 -1.35
N GLU A 66 -14.28 -4.56 -1.74
CA GLU A 66 -13.57 -5.48 -0.85
C GLU A 66 -12.38 -4.80 -0.15
N GLN A 67 -12.11 -5.22 1.09
CA GLN A 67 -11.05 -4.66 1.92
C GLN A 67 -10.13 -5.77 2.44
N GLY A 68 -8.84 -5.70 2.09
CA GLY A 68 -7.83 -6.62 2.59
C GLY A 68 -7.35 -6.29 4.00
N GLN A 69 -7.05 -7.31 4.81
CA GLN A 69 -6.45 -7.16 6.13
C GLN A 69 -5.35 -8.20 6.35
N TRP A 70 -4.17 -7.77 6.79
CA TRP A 70 -3.13 -8.61 7.35
C TRP A 70 -3.53 -9.10 8.74
N LEU A 71 -3.28 -10.38 9.03
CA LEU A 71 -3.59 -10.97 10.35
C LEU A 71 -2.41 -10.92 11.32
N ASP A 72 -1.19 -10.79 10.79
CA ASP A 72 0.05 -10.70 11.55
C ASP A 72 0.98 -9.68 10.87
N ASN A 73 1.20 -8.54 11.53
CA ASN A 73 2.00 -7.45 10.96
C ASN A 73 3.48 -7.84 10.80
N SER A 74 4.02 -8.64 11.72
CA SER A 74 5.42 -9.02 11.69
C SER A 74 5.70 -10.00 10.53
N LYS A 75 4.82 -10.99 10.32
CA LYS A 75 4.88 -11.86 9.13
C LYS A 75 4.68 -11.10 7.83
N ALA A 76 3.76 -10.13 7.83
CA ALA A 76 3.54 -9.27 6.68
C ALA A 76 4.78 -8.42 6.35
N VAL A 77 5.51 -7.89 7.35
CA VAL A 77 6.79 -7.21 7.13
C VAL A 77 7.80 -8.13 6.44
N GLU A 78 7.96 -9.36 6.93
CA GLU A 78 8.88 -10.35 6.34
C GLU A 78 8.51 -10.66 4.89
N PHE A 79 7.22 -10.90 4.62
CA PHE A 79 6.71 -11.14 3.27
C PHE A 79 6.99 -9.96 2.32
N LEU A 80 6.71 -8.73 2.77
CA LEU A 80 6.95 -7.52 1.97
C LEU A 80 8.43 -7.21 1.77
N LYS A 81 9.30 -7.69 2.68
CA LYS A 81 10.74 -7.58 2.56
C LYS A 81 11.30 -8.59 1.57
N GLU A 82 10.82 -9.84 1.62
CA GLU A 82 11.18 -10.90 0.67
C GLU A 82 10.82 -10.53 -0.76
N HIS A 83 9.62 -9.97 -0.97
CA HIS A 83 9.13 -9.58 -2.27
C HIS A 83 9.49 -8.13 -2.63
N HIS A 84 10.37 -7.47 -1.87
CA HIS A 84 10.73 -6.08 -2.11
C HIS A 84 11.46 -5.94 -3.44
N ASP A 85 10.96 -5.02 -4.27
CA ASP A 85 11.58 -4.63 -5.53
C ASP A 85 11.35 -3.13 -5.68
N PRO A 86 12.38 -2.29 -5.50
CA PRO A 86 12.26 -0.84 -5.58
C PRO A 86 12.04 -0.33 -7.01
N HIS A 87 12.31 -1.15 -8.02
CA HIS A 87 12.08 -0.84 -9.43
C HIS A 87 10.80 -1.48 -9.98
N GLY A 88 10.22 -2.41 -9.23
CA GLY A 88 8.95 -3.05 -9.54
C GLY A 88 7.79 -2.06 -9.48
N GLY A 89 6.90 -2.10 -10.46
CA GLY A 89 5.64 -1.37 -10.43
C GLY A 89 4.62 -1.99 -9.47
N VAL A 90 3.36 -1.54 -9.61
CA VAL A 90 2.21 -2.18 -8.93
C VAL A 90 2.11 -3.63 -9.40
N ARG A 91 2.10 -4.56 -8.45
CA ARG A 91 2.08 -5.99 -8.73
C ARG A 91 1.28 -6.76 -7.70
N GLU A 92 0.91 -7.97 -8.08
CA GLU A 92 0.17 -8.91 -7.25
C GLU A 92 0.99 -10.17 -7.10
N VAL A 93 1.22 -10.60 -5.87
CA VAL A 93 2.02 -11.80 -5.54
C VAL A 93 1.17 -12.79 -4.74
N PRO A 94 1.30 -14.11 -4.95
CA PRO A 94 0.57 -15.10 -4.16
C PRO A 94 0.82 -14.93 -2.67
N ILE A 95 -0.22 -15.05 -1.85
CA ILE A 95 -0.11 -14.97 -0.39
C ILE A 95 -0.24 -16.36 0.23
N PRO A 96 0.60 -16.71 1.22
CA PRO A 96 0.40 -17.93 2.01
C PRO A 96 -0.94 -17.90 2.78
N GLU A 97 -1.58 -19.05 2.90
CA GLU A 97 -2.82 -19.19 3.69
C GLU A 97 -2.61 -18.73 5.15
N GLY A 98 -3.65 -18.12 5.73
CA GLY A 98 -3.64 -17.65 7.12
C GLY A 98 -2.83 -16.38 7.39
N MET A 99 -2.20 -15.77 6.37
CA MET A 99 -1.44 -14.52 6.54
C MET A 99 -2.32 -13.26 6.46
N GLY A 100 -3.50 -13.37 5.84
CA GLY A 100 -4.45 -12.27 5.67
C GLY A 100 -5.88 -12.76 5.51
N GLN A 101 -6.79 -11.80 5.39
CA GLN A 101 -8.20 -11.98 5.11
C GLN A 101 -8.71 -10.87 4.18
N VAL A 102 -9.78 -11.13 3.44
CA VAL A 102 -10.49 -10.11 2.65
C VAL A 102 -11.92 -10.04 3.12
N ILE A 103 -12.36 -8.82 3.41
CA ILE A 103 -13.70 -8.50 3.91
C ILE A 103 -14.52 -7.98 2.73
N LYS A 104 -15.60 -8.70 2.40
CA LYS A 104 -16.53 -8.33 1.33
C LYS A 104 -17.58 -7.33 1.82
N PRO A 105 -18.26 -6.61 0.90
CA PRO A 105 -19.28 -5.62 1.27
C PRO A 105 -20.48 -6.17 2.03
N ASP A 106 -20.80 -7.45 1.85
CA ASP A 106 -21.86 -8.17 2.55
C ASP A 106 -21.47 -8.63 3.97
N GLY A 107 -20.21 -8.40 4.35
CA GLY A 107 -19.64 -8.81 5.64
C GLY A 107 -19.01 -10.20 5.63
N GLU A 108 -19.03 -10.92 4.50
CA GLU A 108 -18.31 -12.19 4.38
C GLU A 108 -16.79 -11.95 4.50
N ILE A 109 -16.12 -12.84 5.23
CA ILE A 109 -14.65 -12.86 5.32
C ILE A 109 -14.16 -14.08 4.56
N VAL A 110 -13.29 -13.85 3.58
CA VAL A 110 -12.73 -14.90 2.72
C VAL A 110 -11.21 -14.92 2.78
N ASN A 111 -10.64 -16.07 2.45
CA ASN A 111 -9.19 -16.22 2.34
C ASN A 111 -8.67 -15.46 1.10
N PRO A 112 -7.60 -14.66 1.26
CA PRO A 112 -6.99 -13.97 0.14
C PRO A 112 -6.19 -14.96 -0.72
N THR A 113 -6.07 -14.66 -2.00
CA THR A 113 -5.23 -15.43 -2.92
C THR A 113 -3.91 -14.73 -3.23
N HIS A 114 -3.91 -13.40 -3.17
CA HIS A 114 -2.75 -12.57 -3.51
C HIS A 114 -2.62 -11.38 -2.56
N VAL A 115 -1.48 -10.70 -2.65
CA VAL A 115 -1.22 -9.38 -2.06
C VAL A 115 -0.96 -8.41 -3.18
N ARG A 116 -1.72 -7.31 -3.20
CA ARG A 116 -1.43 -6.19 -4.08
C ARG A 116 -0.40 -5.29 -3.42
N MET A 117 0.75 -5.14 -4.04
CA MET A 117 1.86 -4.30 -3.58
C MET A 117 1.91 -3.03 -4.43
N VAL A 118 1.90 -1.87 -3.79
CA VAL A 118 1.97 -0.56 -4.45
C VAL A 118 3.22 0.18 -3.99
N PRO A 119 4.39 -0.08 -4.60
CA PRO A 119 5.62 0.63 -4.31
C PRO A 119 5.60 2.06 -4.86
N LYS A 120 6.45 2.91 -4.31
CA LYS A 120 6.76 4.26 -4.78
C LYS A 120 8.13 4.25 -5.49
N PRO A 121 8.45 5.29 -6.27
CA PRO A 121 9.75 5.39 -6.95
C PRO A 121 10.98 5.38 -6.02
N ASP A 122 10.80 5.68 -4.73
CA ASP A 122 11.86 5.67 -3.72
C ASP A 122 12.04 4.30 -3.04
N GLY A 123 11.34 3.27 -3.51
CA GLY A 123 11.36 1.92 -2.94
C GLY A 123 10.49 1.73 -1.70
N THR A 124 9.87 2.78 -1.15
CA THR A 124 8.88 2.64 -0.06
C THR A 124 7.53 2.15 -0.60
N TYR A 125 6.65 1.70 0.28
CA TYR A 125 5.28 1.35 -0.08
C TYR A 125 4.33 2.55 0.11
N LYS A 126 3.41 2.73 -0.83
CA LYS A 126 2.20 3.54 -0.64
C LYS A 126 1.18 2.75 0.18
N THR A 127 0.98 1.49 -0.18
CA THR A 127 0.16 0.51 0.52
C THR A 127 0.49 -0.89 0.01
N ALA A 128 0.18 -1.90 0.81
CA ALA A 128 0.17 -3.29 0.41
C ALA A 128 -0.90 -4.02 1.22
N PHE A 129 -1.75 -4.81 0.57
CA PHE A 129 -2.87 -5.45 1.23
C PHE A 129 -3.30 -6.75 0.53
N PRO A 130 -3.86 -7.72 1.28
CA PRO A 130 -4.40 -8.94 0.70
C PRO A 130 -5.61 -8.67 -0.23
N ILE A 131 -5.76 -9.47 -1.28
CA ILE A 131 -6.85 -9.41 -2.24
C ILE A 131 -7.32 -10.81 -2.63
N VAL A 132 -8.55 -10.91 -3.14
CA VAL A 132 -9.02 -12.06 -3.91
C VAL A 132 -8.95 -11.70 -5.39
N LYS A 133 -8.71 -12.71 -6.23
CA LYS A 133 -8.55 -12.59 -7.67
C LYS A 133 -9.51 -13.54 -8.37
#